data_AF-A0A7W1T2N5-F1
#
_entry.id   AF-A0A7W1T2N5-F1
#
_cell.length_a   1.000
_cell.length_b   1.000
_cell.length_c   1.000
_cell.angle_alpha   90.00
_cell.angle_beta   90.00
_cell.angle_gamma   90.00
#
_symmetry.space_group_name_H-M   'P 1'
#
loop_
_entity.id
_entity.type
_entity.pdbx_description
1 polymer ?
#
loop_
_entity_poly.entity_id
_entity_poly.type
_entity_poly.pdbx_seq_one_letter_code
_entity_poly.pdbx_strand_id
1 'polypeptide(L)'
;DSAGNLYGTTIAGGNSKCNFYYAGCGTVFELLPIGTSWTETLLYQFTDTGGDGSDPEDGVIFDAAGNLYGVTAAGGSHLCIGGCGTVYELSPVAGGGWNEKVLYQFSNSRQDGNTPFGNVVFDAQGNLYGTTFDGGGSSACGTYGCGTVFKLTPIGGGDWTESIVNNFGAYLGDARNPRASLLLDGVGNLYGTTQAGGRATQGTVFRVQP
;
A
#
# COMPACT_ATOMS: atom_id res chain seq x y z
N ASP A 1 -13.99 -6.02 11.77
CA ASP A 1 -14.14 -7.48 11.62
C ASP A 1 -15.62 -7.86 11.83
N SER A 2 -15.95 -9.15 11.98
CA SER A 2 -17.31 -9.60 12.28
C SER A 2 -17.77 -9.33 13.71
N ALA A 3 -16.85 -9.02 14.64
CA ALA A 3 -17.16 -8.65 16.01
C ALA A 3 -17.53 -7.15 16.14
N GLY A 4 -17.30 -6.37 15.08
CA GLY A 4 -17.55 -4.93 15.05
C GLY A 4 -16.31 -4.08 15.36
N ASN A 5 -15.13 -4.70 15.49
CA ASN A 5 -13.88 -3.99 15.67
C ASN A 5 -13.51 -3.27 14.37
N LEU A 6 -12.97 -2.06 14.48
CA LEU A 6 -12.45 -1.31 13.35
C LEU A 6 -10.93 -1.36 13.36
N TYR A 7 -10.33 -1.44 12.19
CA TYR A 7 -8.88 -1.43 12.01
C TYR A 7 -8.53 -0.30 11.06
N GLY A 8 -7.45 0.41 11.36
CA GLY A 8 -7.06 1.56 10.57
C GLY A 8 -5.59 1.89 10.75
N THR A 9 -5.17 2.89 10.00
CA THR A 9 -3.81 3.41 10.03
C THR A 9 -3.80 4.89 10.37
N THR A 10 -2.70 5.37 10.93
CA THR A 10 -2.41 6.80 11.02
C THR A 10 -1.13 7.08 10.25
N ILE A 11 -1.17 8.04 9.33
CA ILE A 11 0.01 8.44 8.54
C ILE A 11 1.13 8.95 9.47
N ALA A 12 0.75 9.70 10.51
CA ALA A 12 1.65 10.19 11.54
C ALA A 12 1.19 9.74 12.93
N GLY A 13 2.13 9.45 13.81
CA GLY A 13 1.86 8.97 15.16
C GLY A 13 2.86 7.92 15.63
N GLY A 14 2.68 7.49 16.89
CA GLY A 14 3.64 6.64 17.59
C GLY A 14 4.75 7.45 18.29
N ASN A 15 5.68 6.74 18.93
CA ASN A 15 6.83 7.30 19.65
C ASN A 15 8.17 7.19 18.88
N SER A 16 8.15 6.68 17.64
CA SER A 16 9.30 6.53 16.75
C SER A 16 9.76 7.90 16.27
N LYS A 17 11.06 8.09 16.09
CA LYS A 17 11.59 9.31 15.49
C LYS A 17 11.75 9.12 13.98
N CYS A 18 10.67 9.31 13.23
CA CYS A 18 10.77 9.50 11.78
C CYS A 18 11.11 10.95 11.44
N ASN A 19 11.95 11.12 10.42
CA ASN A 19 12.63 12.38 10.13
C ASN A 19 11.94 13.15 8.99
N PHE A 20 10.61 13.29 9.02
CA PHE A 20 9.88 14.10 8.05
C PHE A 20 8.66 14.76 8.69
N TYR A 21 8.70 16.10 8.83
CA TYR A 21 7.61 17.07 9.08
C TYR A 21 6.56 16.82 10.20
N TYR A 22 6.42 15.63 10.77
CA TYR A 22 5.41 15.21 11.75
C TYR A 22 6.03 14.36 12.86
N ALA A 23 5.34 14.25 13.99
CA ALA A 23 5.78 13.38 15.09
C ALA A 23 5.37 11.92 14.81
N GLY A 24 6.35 11.06 14.52
CA GLY A 24 6.14 9.61 14.36
C GLY A 24 6.02 9.15 12.91
N CYS A 25 6.21 7.85 12.69
CA CYS A 25 6.24 7.20 11.36
C CYS A 25 4.87 6.65 10.92
N GLY A 26 3.87 6.78 11.79
CA GLY A 26 2.55 6.19 11.62
C GLY A 26 2.34 4.89 12.37
N THR A 27 1.09 4.46 12.44
CA THR A 27 0.66 3.29 13.22
C THR A 27 -0.40 2.47 12.50
N VAL A 28 -0.56 1.21 12.92
CA VAL A 28 -1.76 0.40 12.70
C VAL A 28 -2.45 0.21 14.05
N PHE A 29 -3.76 0.42 14.11
CA PHE A 29 -4.55 0.35 15.33
C PHE A 29 -5.83 -0.46 15.16
N GLU A 30 -6.34 -0.95 16.28
CA GLU A 30 -7.68 -1.52 16.43
C GLU A 30 -8.52 -0.59 17.32
N LEU A 31 -9.80 -0.40 16.95
CA LEU A 31 -10.82 0.21 17.80
C LEU A 31 -11.85 -0.85 18.19
N LEU A 32 -11.89 -1.17 19.48
CA LEU A 32 -12.87 -2.06 20.09
C LEU A 32 -14.07 -1.25 20.58
N PRO A 33 -15.31 -1.55 20.14
CA PRO A 33 -16.49 -0.88 20.65
C PRO A 33 -16.82 -1.36 22.07
N ILE A 34 -16.92 -0.44 23.02
CA ILE A 34 -17.34 -0.69 24.40
C ILE A 34 -18.54 0.21 24.73
N GLY A 35 -19.74 -0.33 24.56
CA GLY A 35 -20.99 0.42 24.70
C GLY A 35 -21.12 1.50 23.63
N THR A 36 -21.08 2.78 24.03
CA THR A 36 -21.08 3.93 23.10
C THR A 36 -19.70 4.54 22.89
N SER A 37 -18.66 3.94 23.48
CA SER A 37 -17.27 4.40 23.40
C SER A 37 -16.43 3.41 22.61
N TRP A 38 -15.21 3.84 22.25
CA TRP A 38 -14.22 3.00 21.58
C TRP A 38 -12.94 2.97 22.39
N THR A 39 -12.29 1.82 22.46
CA THR A 39 -10.95 1.67 23.04
C THR A 39 -9.96 1.37 21.93
N GLU A 40 -8.94 2.23 21.81
CA GLU A 40 -7.85 2.06 20.85
C GLU A 40 -6.79 1.12 21.41
N THR A 41 -6.36 0.17 20.58
CA THR A 41 -5.20 -0.67 20.81
C THR A 41 -4.21 -0.46 19.67
N LEU A 42 -2.97 -0.09 20.01
CA LEU A 42 -1.89 -0.01 19.04
C LEU A 42 -1.45 -1.42 18.66
N LEU A 43 -1.54 -1.75 17.37
CA LEU A 43 -1.16 -3.07 16.86
C LEU A 43 0.30 -3.06 16.39
N TYR A 44 0.67 -2.02 15.65
CA TYR A 44 2.02 -1.84 15.14
C TYR A 44 2.37 -0.37 15.03
N GLN A 45 3.67 -0.08 15.16
CA GLN A 45 4.22 1.24 15.03
C GLN A 45 5.43 1.20 14.11
N PHE A 46 5.32 1.92 13.01
CA PHE A 46 6.38 2.03 12.03
C PHE A 46 7.59 2.77 12.60
N THR A 47 8.77 2.47 12.06
CA THR A 47 10.05 2.97 12.56
C THR A 47 10.91 3.61 11.47
N ASP A 48 10.65 3.32 10.19
CA ASP A 48 11.54 3.71 9.06
C ASP A 48 13.00 3.24 9.28
N THR A 49 13.19 2.13 9.99
CA THR A 49 14.50 1.55 10.26
C THR A 49 14.53 0.08 9.89
N GLY A 50 15.69 -0.42 9.43
CA GLY A 50 15.86 -1.85 9.15
C GLY A 50 15.03 -2.39 7.98
N GLY A 51 14.52 -1.52 7.10
CA GLY A 51 13.65 -1.90 5.97
C GLY A 51 12.15 -1.80 6.27
N ASP A 52 11.78 -1.33 7.46
CA ASP A 52 10.41 -1.04 7.87
C ASP A 52 9.84 0.18 7.11
N GLY A 53 8.52 0.19 6.93
CA GLY A 53 7.81 1.26 6.22
C GLY A 53 7.64 2.54 7.06
N SER A 54 7.05 3.56 6.45
CA SER A 54 6.54 4.78 7.11
C SER A 54 5.45 5.45 6.28
N ASP A 55 4.61 6.26 6.91
CA ASP A 55 3.44 6.90 6.30
C ASP A 55 2.45 5.84 5.77
N PRO A 56 1.89 4.97 6.63
CA PRO A 56 0.88 4.00 6.21
C PRO A 56 -0.36 4.71 5.68
N GLU A 57 -0.81 4.31 4.50
CA GLU A 57 -1.90 4.96 3.77
C GLU A 57 -3.15 4.08 3.72
N ASP A 58 -4.30 4.74 3.54
CA ASP A 58 -5.63 4.14 3.50
C ASP A 58 -5.96 3.32 4.77
N GLY A 59 -5.94 1.99 4.70
CA GLY A 59 -6.30 1.12 5.81
C GLY A 59 -5.61 -0.24 5.73
N VAL A 60 -6.25 -1.27 6.26
CA VAL A 60 -5.75 -2.65 6.20
C VAL A 60 -6.83 -3.60 5.69
N ILE A 61 -6.40 -4.65 5.01
CA ILE A 61 -7.27 -5.78 4.62
C ILE A 61 -6.89 -7.02 5.42
N PHE A 62 -7.84 -7.95 5.53
CA PHE A 62 -7.62 -9.23 6.22
C PHE A 62 -7.44 -10.37 5.22
N ASP A 63 -6.58 -11.33 5.57
CA ASP A 63 -6.70 -12.68 5.07
C ASP A 63 -7.66 -13.53 5.93
N ALA A 64 -7.86 -14.79 5.54
CA ALA A 64 -8.72 -15.72 6.28
C ALA A 64 -8.12 -16.20 7.62
N ALA A 65 -6.82 -16.03 7.83
CA ALA A 65 -6.13 -16.39 9.07
C ALA A 65 -6.17 -15.25 10.11
N GLY A 66 -6.62 -14.07 9.72
CA GLY A 66 -6.67 -12.88 10.58
C GLY A 66 -5.41 -12.02 10.50
N ASN A 67 -4.52 -12.27 9.54
CA ASN A 67 -3.39 -11.40 9.27
C ASN A 67 -3.89 -10.11 8.57
N LEU A 68 -3.26 -9.00 8.89
CA LEU A 68 -3.52 -7.70 8.30
C LEU A 68 -2.51 -7.41 7.19
N TYR A 69 -2.97 -6.87 6.08
CA TYR A 69 -2.12 -6.43 4.98
C TYR A 69 -2.38 -4.97 4.68
N GLY A 70 -1.31 -4.25 4.35
CA GLY A 70 -1.39 -2.84 4.01
C GLY A 70 -0.17 -2.36 3.26
N VAL A 71 -0.15 -1.05 3.00
CA VAL A 71 0.94 -0.37 2.33
C VAL A 71 1.42 0.82 3.14
N THR A 72 2.68 1.18 2.96
CA THR A 72 3.24 2.45 3.44
C THR A 72 3.70 3.27 2.26
N ALA A 73 3.45 4.58 2.24
CA ALA A 73 3.86 5.44 1.12
C ALA A 73 5.39 5.62 1.07
N ALA A 74 6.02 5.59 2.25
CA ALA A 74 7.44 5.83 2.45
C ALA A 74 8.08 4.72 3.29
N GLY A 75 9.37 4.92 3.59
CA GLY A 75 10.22 3.97 4.28
C GLY A 75 10.71 2.85 3.38
N GLY A 76 10.98 1.68 3.95
CA GLY A 76 11.50 0.53 3.23
C GLY A 76 12.96 0.71 2.81
N SER A 77 13.19 0.90 1.51
CA SER A 77 14.55 1.00 0.99
C SER A 77 15.22 2.32 1.40
N HIS A 78 16.33 2.23 2.13
CA HIS A 78 17.16 3.38 2.55
C HIS A 78 17.67 4.29 1.41
N LEU A 79 17.52 3.86 0.14
CA LEU A 79 17.87 4.66 -1.04
C LEU A 79 16.77 5.66 -1.44
N CYS A 80 15.63 5.62 -0.76
CA CYS A 80 14.45 6.41 -1.09
C CYS A 80 14.25 7.54 -0.07
N ILE A 81 14.80 8.71 -0.37
CA ILE A 81 14.59 9.91 0.45
C ILE A 81 13.28 10.57 0.03
N GLY A 82 12.25 10.46 0.87
CA GLY A 82 10.93 11.05 0.59
C GLY A 82 10.03 10.20 -0.32
N GLY A 83 10.32 8.90 -0.49
CA GLY A 83 9.39 7.90 -1.03
C GLY A 83 10.01 6.74 -1.80
N CYS A 84 9.92 5.51 -1.25
CA CYS A 84 9.56 4.26 -1.95
C CYS A 84 9.06 3.25 -0.90
N GLY A 85 7.76 3.23 -0.69
CA GLY A 85 7.05 2.45 0.33
C GLY A 85 7.26 0.93 0.42
N THR A 86 6.42 0.30 1.26
CA THR A 86 6.36 -1.15 1.41
C THR A 86 4.95 -1.69 1.20
N VAL A 87 4.88 -2.99 0.91
CA VAL A 87 3.69 -3.81 1.20
C VAL A 87 4.05 -4.68 2.40
N TYR A 88 3.22 -4.67 3.44
CA TYR A 88 3.50 -5.37 4.69
C TYR A 88 2.35 -6.30 5.07
N GLU A 89 2.69 -7.31 5.88
CA GLU A 89 1.78 -8.17 6.63
C GLU A 89 2.02 -7.93 8.13
N LEU A 90 0.95 -7.86 8.92
CA LEU A 90 0.99 -8.03 10.36
C LEU A 90 0.26 -9.32 10.73
N SER A 91 0.97 -10.22 11.41
CA SER A 91 0.39 -11.48 11.90
C SER A 91 0.23 -11.43 13.42
N PRO A 92 -0.92 -11.85 13.99
CA PRO A 92 -1.11 -11.86 15.42
C PRO A 92 -0.20 -12.90 16.10
N VAL A 93 0.38 -12.54 17.24
CA VAL A 93 1.26 -13.43 18.01
C VAL A 93 0.50 -14.06 19.18
N ALA A 94 0.72 -15.36 19.42
CA ALA A 94 0.14 -16.05 20.57
C ALA A 94 0.60 -15.39 21.89
N GLY A 95 -0.35 -14.98 22.71
CA GLY A 95 -0.08 -14.21 23.93
C GLY A 95 -0.20 -12.69 23.77
N GLY A 96 -0.52 -12.22 22.57
CA GLY A 96 -0.77 -10.80 22.26
C GLY A 96 0.35 -10.16 21.45
N GLY A 97 0.03 -9.01 20.85
CA GLY A 97 0.93 -8.31 19.94
C GLY A 97 0.87 -8.82 18.50
N TRP A 98 1.63 -8.15 17.64
CA TRP A 98 1.65 -8.39 16.20
C TRP A 98 3.10 -8.44 15.72
N ASN A 99 3.38 -9.35 14.79
CA ASN A 99 4.67 -9.42 14.11
C ASN A 99 4.53 -8.82 12.72
N GLU A 100 5.43 -7.91 12.37
CA GLU A 100 5.49 -7.33 11.03
C GLU A 100 6.36 -8.19 10.11
N LYS A 101 5.92 -8.31 8.86
CA LYS A 101 6.70 -8.84 7.76
C LYS A 101 6.53 -7.93 6.56
N VAL A 102 7.62 -7.31 6.12
CA VAL A 102 7.66 -6.62 4.83
C VAL A 102 7.66 -7.66 3.71
N LEU A 103 6.63 -7.62 2.87
CA LEU A 103 6.44 -8.53 1.73
C LEU A 103 7.16 -8.02 0.49
N TYR A 104 7.18 -6.71 0.30
CA TYR A 104 7.88 -6.05 -0.79
C TYR A 104 8.35 -4.65 -0.37
N GLN A 105 9.55 -4.27 -0.81
CA GLN A 105 10.07 -2.92 -0.69
C GLN A 105 10.18 -2.34 -2.09
N PHE A 106 9.44 -1.27 -2.35
CA PHE A 106 9.58 -0.54 -3.59
C PHE A 106 10.96 0.13 -3.64
N SER A 107 11.48 0.32 -4.85
CA SER A 107 12.79 0.89 -5.10
C SER A 107 12.69 2.24 -5.81
N ASN A 108 13.80 2.97 -5.82
CA ASN A 108 13.92 4.22 -6.60
C ASN A 108 14.15 3.94 -8.10
N SER A 109 14.04 2.68 -8.53
CA SER A 109 14.14 2.30 -9.93
C SER A 109 12.95 2.86 -10.69
N ARG A 110 13.22 3.47 -11.85
CA ARG A 110 12.14 3.92 -12.75
C ARG A 110 11.27 2.77 -13.26
N GLN A 111 11.75 1.52 -13.22
CA GLN A 111 11.00 0.37 -13.72
C GLN A 111 10.08 -0.25 -12.66
N ASP A 112 10.24 0.14 -11.40
CA ASP A 112 9.46 -0.32 -10.27
C ASP A 112 8.31 0.66 -9.97
N GLY A 113 7.40 0.27 -9.09
CA GLY A 113 6.45 1.19 -8.48
C GLY A 113 7.11 2.09 -7.43
N ASN A 114 6.49 3.23 -7.12
CA ASN A 114 6.96 4.16 -6.09
C ASN A 114 5.77 4.87 -5.40
N THR A 115 5.83 5.01 -4.08
CA THR A 115 4.81 5.70 -3.26
C THR A 115 3.40 5.08 -3.43
N PRO A 116 3.15 3.89 -2.87
CA PRO A 116 1.81 3.30 -2.86
C PRO A 116 0.86 4.12 -1.98
N PHE A 117 -0.32 4.48 -2.51
CA PHE A 117 -1.35 5.25 -1.80
C PHE A 117 -2.67 4.48 -1.62
N GLY A 118 -2.99 3.58 -2.55
CA GLY A 118 -4.15 2.70 -2.42
C GLY A 118 -3.77 1.43 -1.66
N ASN A 119 -4.69 0.92 -0.85
CA ASN A 119 -4.53 -0.40 -0.24
C ASN A 119 -4.46 -1.50 -1.32
N VAL A 120 -3.93 -2.65 -0.92
CA VAL A 120 -3.91 -3.85 -1.75
C VAL A 120 -5.27 -4.56 -1.75
N VAL A 121 -5.48 -5.43 -2.74
CA VAL A 121 -6.62 -6.35 -2.81
C VAL A 121 -6.17 -7.76 -3.14
N PHE A 122 -6.81 -8.75 -2.51
CA PHE A 122 -6.58 -10.16 -2.81
C PHE A 122 -7.35 -10.63 -4.03
N ASP A 123 -6.72 -11.45 -4.86
CA ASP A 123 -7.46 -12.38 -5.72
C ASP A 123 -7.76 -13.71 -5.03
N ALA A 124 -8.52 -14.58 -5.71
CA ALA A 124 -8.90 -15.89 -5.19
C ALA A 124 -7.71 -16.88 -5.09
N GLN A 125 -6.55 -16.55 -5.65
CA GLN A 125 -5.32 -17.33 -5.56
C GLN A 125 -4.40 -16.83 -4.44
N GLY A 126 -4.76 -15.75 -3.74
CA GLY A 126 -3.95 -15.15 -2.69
C GLY A 126 -2.88 -14.19 -3.21
N ASN A 127 -2.94 -13.76 -4.47
CA ASN A 127 -2.09 -12.68 -4.96
C ASN A 127 -2.61 -11.34 -4.48
N LEU A 128 -1.70 -10.40 -4.23
CA LEU A 128 -2.03 -9.03 -3.87
C LEU A 128 -1.86 -8.12 -5.08
N TYR A 129 -2.82 -7.24 -5.29
CA TYR A 129 -2.77 -6.20 -6.31
C TYR A 129 -2.88 -4.84 -5.67
N GLY A 130 -2.10 -3.87 -6.14
CA GLY A 130 -2.17 -2.51 -5.66
C GLY A 130 -1.72 -1.52 -6.71
N THR A 131 -1.67 -0.26 -6.31
CA THR A 131 -1.22 0.81 -7.19
C THR A 131 -0.15 1.65 -6.54
N THR A 132 0.81 2.09 -7.34
CA THR A 132 1.77 3.11 -6.94
C THR A 132 1.48 4.43 -7.63
N PHE A 133 1.63 5.53 -6.89
CA PHE A 133 1.38 6.87 -7.41
C PHE A 133 2.41 7.28 -8.47
N ASP A 134 3.67 6.94 -8.21
CA ASP A 134 4.80 7.13 -9.11
C ASP A 134 5.39 5.78 -9.52
N GLY A 135 6.36 5.80 -10.43
CA GLY A 135 7.01 4.62 -11.01
C GLY A 135 6.55 4.33 -12.44
N GLY A 136 6.95 3.15 -12.95
CA GLY A 136 6.47 2.63 -14.23
C GLY A 136 7.10 3.22 -15.49
N GLY A 137 8.23 3.92 -15.35
CA GLY A 137 9.16 4.21 -16.43
C GLY A 137 8.77 5.33 -17.39
N SER A 138 7.53 5.82 -17.35
CA SER A 138 7.08 6.89 -18.24
C SER A 138 7.72 8.23 -17.91
N SER A 139 8.28 8.90 -18.92
CA SER A 139 8.77 10.28 -18.79
C SER A 139 7.65 11.33 -18.81
N ALA A 140 6.40 10.95 -19.05
CA ALA A 140 5.27 11.88 -19.16
C ALA A 140 4.91 12.58 -17.83
N CYS A 141 5.42 12.06 -16.71
CA CYS A 141 5.25 12.61 -15.35
C CYS A 141 6.60 13.02 -14.72
N GLY A 142 7.62 13.23 -15.54
CA GLY A 142 8.94 13.64 -15.06
C GLY A 142 9.80 12.46 -14.57
N THR A 143 10.61 12.72 -13.55
CA THR A 143 11.68 11.81 -13.11
C THR A 143 11.14 10.54 -12.43
N TYR A 144 10.03 10.64 -11.72
CA TYR A 144 9.51 9.58 -10.86
C TYR A 144 8.57 8.61 -11.57
N GLY A 145 8.06 8.93 -12.76
CA GLY A 145 7.12 8.08 -13.48
C GLY A 145 5.66 8.43 -13.20
N CYS A 146 4.73 7.72 -13.83
CA CYS A 146 3.30 8.04 -13.80
C CYS A 146 2.46 7.06 -12.96
N GLY A 147 3.11 6.13 -12.26
CA GLY A 147 2.45 5.12 -11.44
C GLY A 147 2.31 3.78 -12.14
N THR A 148 2.02 2.76 -11.35
CA THR A 148 1.81 1.38 -11.82
C THR A 148 0.57 0.75 -11.20
N VAL A 149 0.09 -0.33 -11.84
CA VAL A 149 -0.62 -1.41 -11.14
C VAL A 149 0.38 -2.54 -10.97
N PHE A 150 0.64 -2.96 -9.73
CA PHE A 150 1.55 -4.06 -9.41
C PHE A 150 0.77 -5.28 -8.92
N LYS A 151 1.43 -6.45 -9.02
CA LYS A 151 0.97 -7.73 -8.47
C LYS A 151 2.10 -8.34 -7.64
N LEU A 152 1.79 -8.71 -6.40
CA LEU A 152 2.63 -9.60 -5.60
C LEU A 152 2.08 -11.02 -5.62
N THR A 153 2.94 -11.98 -5.95
CA THR A 153 2.63 -13.41 -5.99
C THR A 153 3.43 -14.15 -4.91
N PRO A 154 2.81 -14.94 -4.03
CA PRO A 154 3.54 -15.78 -3.09
C PRO A 154 4.39 -16.82 -3.84
N ILE A 155 5.65 -16.98 -3.46
CA ILE A 155 6.58 -17.96 -4.08
C ILE A 155 6.97 -19.10 -3.14
N GLY A 156 6.33 -19.19 -1.96
CA GLY A 156 6.63 -20.18 -0.93
C GLY A 156 7.64 -19.66 0.10
N GLY A 157 7.75 -20.34 1.24
CA GLY A 157 8.60 -19.89 2.36
C GLY A 157 8.13 -18.57 3.01
N GLY A 158 6.96 -18.08 2.63
CA GLY A 158 6.44 -16.76 2.98
C GLY A 158 7.00 -15.63 2.13
N ASP A 159 7.82 -15.90 1.12
CA ASP A 159 8.38 -14.89 0.23
C ASP A 159 7.41 -14.55 -0.90
N TRP A 160 7.61 -13.38 -1.50
CA TRP A 160 6.76 -12.82 -2.54
C TRP A 160 7.61 -12.33 -3.71
N THR A 161 7.05 -12.37 -4.91
CA THR A 161 7.65 -11.77 -6.11
C THR A 161 6.71 -10.73 -6.70
N GLU A 162 7.28 -9.61 -7.12
CA GLU A 162 6.56 -8.50 -7.74
C GLU A 162 6.57 -8.61 -9.27
N SER A 163 5.47 -8.18 -9.87
CA SER A 163 5.35 -7.99 -11.31
C SER A 163 4.47 -6.79 -11.60
N ILE A 164 4.83 -6.04 -12.64
CA ILE A 164 4.05 -4.89 -13.09
C ILE A 164 2.97 -5.37 -14.06
N VAL A 165 1.72 -5.10 -13.71
CA VAL A 165 0.54 -5.42 -14.53
C VAL A 165 0.26 -4.30 -15.54
N ASN A 166 0.43 -3.04 -15.12
CA ASN A 166 0.25 -1.88 -16.00
C ASN A 166 1.17 -0.73 -15.61
N ASN A 167 1.70 -0.04 -16.64
CA ASN A 167 2.41 1.24 -16.49
C ASN A 167 1.53 2.37 -17.03
N PHE A 168 1.40 3.43 -16.25
CA PHE A 168 0.62 4.59 -16.64
C PHE A 168 1.45 5.61 -17.42
N GLY A 169 0.77 6.51 -18.15
CA GLY A 169 1.40 7.57 -18.92
C GLY A 169 2.11 7.09 -20.18
N ALA A 170 1.68 5.99 -20.80
CA ALA A 170 2.31 5.43 -21.99
C ALA A 170 2.14 6.34 -23.24
N TYR A 171 1.11 7.18 -23.25
CA TYR A 171 0.82 8.12 -24.34
C TYR A 171 0.08 9.37 -23.84
N LEU A 172 -0.03 10.38 -24.71
CA LEU A 172 -0.76 11.61 -24.39
C LEU A 172 -2.23 11.33 -24.11
N GLY A 173 -2.69 11.74 -22.93
CA GLY A 173 -4.06 11.52 -22.47
C GLY A 173 -4.29 10.18 -21.78
N ASP A 174 -3.27 9.36 -21.60
CA ASP A 174 -3.34 8.17 -20.75
C ASP A 174 -3.60 8.55 -19.27
N ALA A 175 -4.08 7.60 -18.49
CA ALA A 175 -4.28 7.71 -17.05
C ALA A 175 -2.91 7.91 -16.34
N ARG A 176 -2.87 8.69 -15.26
CA ARG A 176 -1.63 9.06 -14.54
C ARG A 176 -1.85 9.29 -13.06
N ASN A 177 -0.93 8.78 -12.25
CA ASN A 177 -0.90 8.87 -10.80
C ASN A 177 -2.16 8.25 -10.15
N PRO A 178 -2.24 6.91 -10.08
CA PRO A 178 -3.22 6.22 -9.25
C PRO A 178 -3.14 6.69 -7.79
N ARG A 179 -4.30 6.77 -7.11
CA ARG A 179 -4.34 7.25 -5.71
C ARG A 179 -5.22 6.43 -4.77
N ALA A 180 -6.13 5.62 -5.31
CA ALA A 180 -7.12 4.90 -4.50
C ALA A 180 -6.94 3.39 -4.64
N SER A 181 -7.43 2.66 -3.64
CA SER A 181 -7.55 1.20 -3.65
C SER A 181 -8.24 0.68 -4.92
N LEU A 182 -7.81 -0.49 -5.39
CA LEU A 182 -8.41 -1.16 -6.53
C LEU A 182 -9.71 -1.86 -6.12
N LEU A 183 -10.62 -2.04 -7.08
CA LEU A 183 -11.73 -2.98 -6.98
C LEU A 183 -11.43 -4.16 -7.90
N LEU A 184 -11.46 -5.38 -7.36
CA LEU A 184 -11.33 -6.62 -8.12
C LEU A 184 -12.72 -7.22 -8.37
N ASP A 185 -13.05 -7.52 -9.63
CA ASP A 185 -14.28 -8.26 -9.95
C ASP A 185 -14.07 -9.79 -9.92
N GLY A 186 -15.19 -10.53 -9.96
CA GLY A 186 -15.16 -11.99 -9.85
C GLY A 186 -14.51 -12.73 -11.03
N VAL A 187 -14.15 -12.04 -12.11
CA VAL A 187 -13.41 -12.62 -13.25
C VAL A 187 -11.96 -12.14 -13.33
N GLY A 188 -11.51 -11.34 -12.36
CA GLY A 188 -10.13 -10.90 -12.21
C GLY A 188 -9.81 -9.52 -12.79
N ASN A 189 -10.78 -8.74 -13.25
CA ASN A 189 -10.49 -7.37 -13.69
C ASN A 189 -10.29 -6.44 -12.50
N LEU A 190 -9.32 -5.55 -12.63
CA LEU A 190 -9.01 -4.50 -11.66
C LEU A 190 -9.55 -3.17 -12.16
N TYR A 191 -10.29 -2.47 -11.30
CA TYR A 191 -10.81 -1.13 -11.56
C TYR A 191 -10.20 -0.17 -10.55
N GLY A 192 -9.86 1.04 -11.00
CA GLY A 192 -9.26 2.04 -10.13
C GLY A 192 -9.40 3.44 -10.69
N THR A 193 -8.87 4.40 -9.94
CA THR A 193 -8.92 5.82 -10.31
C THR A 193 -7.54 6.45 -10.30
N THR A 194 -7.32 7.38 -11.22
CA THR A 194 -6.12 8.21 -11.27
C THR A 194 -6.47 9.68 -11.06
N GLN A 195 -5.58 10.45 -10.43
CA GLN A 195 -5.81 11.90 -10.21
C GLN A 195 -5.62 12.73 -11.49
N ALA A 196 -4.86 12.22 -12.44
CA ALA A 196 -4.55 12.90 -13.69
C ALA A 196 -4.71 11.94 -14.89
N GLY A 197 -4.67 12.54 -16.08
CA GLY A 197 -4.86 11.82 -17.34
C GLY A 197 -6.23 12.05 -17.96
N GLY A 198 -6.51 11.34 -19.05
CA GLY A 198 -7.69 11.58 -19.89
C GLY A 198 -7.60 12.88 -20.69
N ARG A 199 -8.61 13.13 -21.53
CA ARG A 199 -8.65 14.29 -22.46
C ARG A 199 -8.54 15.64 -21.75
N ALA A 200 -9.09 15.75 -20.54
CA ALA A 200 -9.11 16.98 -19.76
C ALA A 200 -8.03 17.04 -18.67
N THR A 201 -7.19 15.99 -18.54
CA THR A 201 -6.16 15.88 -17.49
C THR A 201 -6.67 15.91 -16.04
N GLN A 202 -7.96 15.64 -15.82
CA GLN A 202 -8.65 15.79 -14.52
C GLN A 202 -8.94 14.44 -13.82
N GLY A 203 -8.20 13.41 -14.20
CA GLY A 203 -8.35 12.07 -13.64
C GLY A 203 -9.18 11.13 -14.52
N THR A 204 -9.06 9.84 -14.23
CA THR A 204 -9.72 8.78 -15.00
C THR A 204 -10.23 7.68 -14.07
N VAL A 205 -11.21 6.92 -14.57
CA VAL A 205 -11.49 5.56 -14.10
C VAL A 205 -10.88 4.61 -15.12
N PHE A 206 -10.08 3.64 -14.68
CA PHE A 206 -9.47 2.65 -15.55
C PHE A 206 -9.95 1.24 -15.22
N ARG A 207 -9.78 0.34 -16.19
CA ARG A 207 -9.86 -1.11 -15.99
C ARG A 207 -8.60 -1.75 -16.57
N VAL A 208 -7.95 -2.62 -15.80
CA VAL A 208 -6.82 -3.43 -16.24
C VAL A 208 -7.19 -4.91 -16.06
N GLN A 209 -6.76 -5.74 -17.00
CA GLN A 209 -6.88 -7.19 -16.90
C GLN A 209 -5.47 -7.76 -16.70
N PRO A 210 -5.19 -8.39 -15.54
CA PRO A 210 -3.91 -9.03 -15.25
C PRO A 210 -3.55 -10.22 -16.15
#